data_AF-A0AAE3F5N1-F1
#
_entry.id   AF-A0AAE3F5N1-F1
#
_cell.length_a   1.000
_cell.length_b   1.000
_cell.length_c   1.000
_cell.angle_alpha   90.00
_cell.angle_beta   90.00
_cell.angle_gamma   90.00
#
_symmetry.space_group_name_H-M   'P 1'
#
loop_
_entity.id
_entity.type
_entity.pdbx_description
1 polymer ?
#
loop_
_entity_poly.entity_id
_entity_poly.type
_entity_poly.pdbx_seq_one_letter_code
_entity_poly.pdbx_strand_id
1 'polypeptide(L)'
;MNFVEIENQTKLKILKIVLLQKIVFKILYRSKEERIKNLEKWVRKGYVTDFDLDEMIAALKAELEKTAEQRNAEAKERIQKEMEVEAEAEYRRRMEDEQYNQSREYGPSCPWNAPGMSVSDFIGLRLVTQPYPHA
;
A
#
# COMPACT_ATOMS: atom_id res chain seq x y z
N MET A 1 31.09 -7.44 -25.52
CA MET A 1 29.78 -6.81 -25.23
C MET A 1 29.37 -6.00 -26.45
N ASN A 2 28.33 -6.42 -27.18
CA ASN A 2 27.81 -5.64 -28.29
C ASN A 2 27.04 -4.45 -27.71
N PHE A 3 27.59 -3.25 -27.86
CA PHE A 3 26.85 -2.04 -27.58
C PHE A 3 25.82 -1.89 -28.70
N VAL A 4 24.57 -2.26 -28.43
CA VAL A 4 23.46 -1.91 -29.33
C VAL A 4 23.35 -0.40 -29.31
N GLU A 5 23.77 0.21 -30.42
CA GLU A 5 23.66 1.65 -30.60
C GLU A 5 22.17 1.99 -30.70
N ILE A 6 21.70 2.90 -29.85
CA ILE A 6 20.30 3.29 -29.86
C ILE A 6 20.09 4.20 -31.06
N GLU A 7 19.15 3.82 -31.93
CA GLU A 7 18.76 4.62 -33.08
C GLU A 7 18.25 6.01 -32.66
N ASN A 8 18.50 7.02 -33.50
CA ASN A 8 18.08 8.39 -33.20
C ASN A 8 16.56 8.53 -33.05
N GLN A 9 15.77 7.69 -33.74
CA GLN A 9 14.32 7.66 -33.60
C GLN A 9 13.90 7.24 -32.19
N THR A 10 14.50 6.17 -31.66
CA THR A 10 14.26 5.69 -30.31
C THR A 10 14.67 6.71 -29.26
N LYS A 11 15.79 7.43 -29.45
CA LYS A 11 16.18 8.55 -28.57
C LYS A 11 15.13 9.67 -28.54
N LEU A 12 14.56 9.99 -29.71
CA LEU A 12 13.51 11.00 -29.81
C LEU A 12 12.21 10.57 -29.12
N LYS A 13 11.83 9.28 -29.22
CA LYS A 13 10.71 8.71 -28.48
C LYS A 13 10.92 8.78 -26.97
N ILE A 14 12.11 8.38 -26.49
CA ILE A 14 12.49 8.50 -25.07
C ILE A 14 12.34 9.95 -24.59
N LEU A 15 12.88 10.91 -25.33
CA LEU A 15 12.77 12.32 -24.96
C LEU A 15 11.31 12.78 -24.88
N LYS A 16 10.48 12.36 -25.84
CA LYS A 16 9.05 12.70 -25.88
C LYS A 16 8.30 12.14 -24.66
N ILE A 17 8.56 10.89 -24.28
CA ILE A 17 8.00 10.26 -23.07
C ILE A 17 8.35 11.08 -21.82
N VAL A 18 9.63 11.43 -21.66
CA VAL A 18 10.10 12.18 -20.47
C VAL A 18 9.43 13.54 -20.36
N LEU A 19 9.27 14.24 -21.49
CA LEU A 19 8.59 15.54 -21.52
C LEU A 19 7.09 15.42 -21.23
N LEU A 20 6.41 14.43 -21.81
CA LEU A 20 4.99 14.18 -21.55
C LEU A 20 4.73 13.79 -20.10
N GLN A 21 5.57 12.93 -19.51
CA GLN A 21 5.48 12.56 -18.09
C GLN A 21 5.59 13.79 -17.16
N LYS A 22 6.45 14.76 -17.51
CA LYS A 22 6.58 16.00 -16.75
C LYS A 22 5.29 16.84 -16.77
N ILE A 23 4.59 16.85 -17.90
CA ILE A 23 3.34 17.60 -18.06
C ILE A 23 2.17 16.87 -17.38
N VAL A 24 1.99 15.59 -17.67
CA VAL A 24 0.84 14.78 -17.25
C VAL A 24 0.86 14.57 -15.73
N PHE A 25 1.98 14.08 -15.21
CA PHE A 25 2.04 13.62 -13.82
C PHE A 25 2.68 14.64 -12.88
N LYS A 26 3.15 15.78 -13.40
CA LYS A 26 3.93 16.78 -12.65
C LYS A 26 5.08 16.14 -11.84
N ILE A 27 5.62 15.00 -12.32
CA ILE A 27 6.62 14.23 -11.58
C ILE A 27 7.90 15.05 -11.45
N LEU A 28 8.33 15.24 -10.22
CA LEU A 28 9.63 15.80 -9.87
C LEU A 28 10.67 14.68 -9.97
N TYR A 29 11.14 14.41 -11.18
CA TYR A 29 12.37 13.63 -11.34
C TYR A 29 13.54 14.42 -10.75
N ARG A 30 14.52 13.72 -10.16
CA ARG A 30 15.76 14.34 -9.66
C ARG A 30 16.48 15.12 -10.76
N SER A 31 16.51 14.59 -11.98
CA SER A 31 16.90 15.31 -13.20
C SER A 31 16.27 14.69 -14.46
N LYS A 32 16.12 15.48 -15.53
CA LYS A 32 15.61 15.01 -16.83
C LYS A 32 16.58 14.01 -17.46
N GLU A 33 17.86 14.26 -17.30
CA GLU A 33 18.97 13.51 -17.87
C GLU A 33 19.06 12.11 -17.26
N GLU A 34 18.83 11.99 -15.95
CA GLU A 34 18.76 10.69 -15.27
C GLU A 34 17.59 9.85 -15.77
N ARG A 35 16.44 10.48 -16.04
CA ARG A 35 15.27 9.76 -16.58
C ARG A 35 15.53 9.24 -18.00
N ILE A 36 16.17 10.07 -18.86
CA ILE A 36 16.59 9.66 -20.20
C ILE A 36 17.56 8.48 -20.11
N LYS A 37 18.60 8.57 -19.28
CA LYS A 37 19.59 7.49 -19.10
C LYS A 37 18.96 6.18 -18.63
N ASN A 38 17.96 6.25 -17.74
CA ASN A 38 17.27 5.06 -17.26
C ASN A 38 16.45 4.37 -18.37
N LEU A 39 15.72 5.14 -19.18
CA LEU A 39 14.98 4.58 -20.32
C LEU A 39 15.94 4.04 -21.39
N GLU A 40 17.01 4.76 -21.72
CA GLU A 40 18.05 4.26 -22.64
C GLU A 40 18.68 2.95 -22.13
N LYS A 41 18.91 2.84 -20.82
CA LYS A 41 19.43 1.62 -20.20
C LYS A 41 18.43 0.47 -20.32
N TRP A 42 17.13 0.71 -20.18
CA TRP A 42 16.11 -0.33 -20.34
C TRP A 42 15.99 -0.80 -21.79
N VAL A 43 16.05 0.12 -22.74
CA VAL A 43 16.08 -0.21 -24.18
C VAL A 43 17.33 -1.04 -24.53
N ARG A 44 18.52 -0.62 -24.08
CA ARG A 44 19.76 -1.39 -24.32
C ARG A 44 19.74 -2.78 -23.69
N LYS A 45 19.00 -2.97 -22.59
CA LYS A 45 18.82 -4.26 -21.93
C LYS A 45 17.73 -5.12 -22.56
N GLY A 46 16.97 -4.59 -23.53
CA GLY A 46 15.83 -5.27 -24.14
C GLY A 46 14.61 -5.39 -23.23
N TYR A 47 14.55 -4.63 -22.13
CA TYR A 47 13.36 -4.59 -21.26
C TYR A 47 12.24 -3.72 -21.81
N VAL A 48 12.59 -2.80 -22.72
CA VAL A 48 11.66 -1.90 -23.39
C VAL A 48 12.01 -1.92 -24.86
N THR A 49 11.04 -2.28 -25.68
CA THR A 49 11.12 -2.27 -27.13
C THR A 49 10.66 -0.93 -27.69
N ASP A 50 10.92 -0.70 -28.97
CA ASP A 50 10.47 0.51 -29.65
C ASP A 50 8.93 0.60 -29.71
N PHE A 51 8.25 -0.54 -29.76
CA PHE A 51 6.79 -0.65 -29.64
C PHE A 51 6.29 -0.19 -28.27
N ASP A 52 6.95 -0.64 -27.19
CA ASP A 52 6.58 -0.23 -25.83
C ASP A 52 6.74 1.29 -25.64
N LEU A 53 7.75 1.90 -26.28
CA LEU A 53 7.90 3.36 -26.26
C LEU A 53 6.73 4.06 -26.97
N ASP A 54 6.24 3.53 -28.08
CA ASP A 54 5.07 4.09 -28.78
C ASP A 54 3.79 3.93 -27.95
N GLU A 55 3.60 2.78 -27.30
CA GLU A 55 2.49 2.54 -26.39
C GLU A 55 2.52 3.52 -25.20
N MET A 56 3.70 3.72 -24.60
CA MET A 56 3.89 4.73 -23.55
C MET A 56 3.54 6.14 -24.03
N ILE A 57 3.93 6.52 -25.25
CA ILE A 57 3.59 7.82 -25.84
C ILE A 57 2.07 7.94 -26.04
N ALA A 58 1.42 6.89 -26.54
CA ALA A 58 -0.03 6.87 -26.75
C ALA A 58 -0.80 7.01 -25.43
N ALA A 59 -0.42 6.24 -24.40
CA ALA A 59 -1.01 6.34 -23.07
C ALA A 59 -0.84 7.74 -22.46
N LEU A 60 0.37 8.32 -22.57
CA LEU A 60 0.64 9.66 -22.05
C LEU A 60 -0.14 10.76 -22.80
N LYS A 61 -0.36 10.59 -24.10
CA LYS A 61 -1.20 11.51 -24.88
C LYS A 61 -2.66 11.42 -24.48
N ALA A 62 -3.19 10.21 -24.33
CA ALA A 62 -4.55 10.00 -23.85
C ALA A 62 -4.74 10.68 -22.48
N GLU A 63 -3.77 10.53 -21.58
CA GLU A 63 -3.79 11.17 -20.26
C GLU A 63 -3.69 12.70 -20.32
N LEU A 64 -2.97 13.24 -21.31
CA LEU A 64 -2.90 14.67 -21.58
C LEU A 64 -4.23 15.22 -22.10
N GLU A 65 -4.88 14.48 -22.98
CA GLU A 65 -6.18 14.80 -23.58
C GLU A 65 -7.35 14.64 -22.60
N LYS A 66 -7.18 13.87 -21.51
CA LYS A 66 -8.19 13.79 -20.44
C LYS A 66 -8.54 15.17 -19.91
N THR A 67 -9.82 15.50 -19.99
CA THR A 67 -10.39 16.75 -19.48
C THR A 67 -10.31 16.77 -17.95
N ALA A 68 -10.24 17.96 -17.35
CA ALA A 68 -10.21 18.10 -15.89
C ALA A 68 -11.40 17.41 -15.20
N GLU A 69 -12.56 17.36 -15.85
CA GLU A 69 -13.75 16.64 -15.38
C GLU A 69 -13.54 15.13 -15.34
N GLN A 70 -12.94 14.53 -16.37
CA GLN A 70 -12.63 13.11 -16.41
C GLN A 70 -11.62 12.72 -15.33
N ARG A 71 -10.58 13.55 -15.13
CA ARG A 71 -9.61 13.33 -14.04
C ARG A 71 -10.25 13.42 -12.66
N ASN A 72 -11.20 14.34 -12.47
CA ASN A 72 -11.92 14.47 -11.21
C ASN A 72 -12.89 13.30 -10.99
N ALA A 73 -13.54 12.80 -12.04
CA ALA A 73 -14.38 11.61 -11.97
C ALA A 73 -13.57 10.36 -11.57
N GLU A 74 -12.42 10.11 -12.22
CA GLU A 74 -11.52 9.01 -11.86
C GLU A 74 -10.95 9.17 -10.44
N ALA A 75 -10.64 10.40 -10.01
CA ALA A 75 -10.20 10.67 -8.64
C ALA A 75 -11.30 10.36 -7.61
N LYS A 76 -12.55 10.74 -7.89
CA LYS A 76 -13.70 10.42 -7.04
C LYS A 76 -13.95 8.91 -6.96
N GLU A 77 -13.87 8.22 -8.09
CA GLU A 77 -14.00 6.76 -8.13
C GLU A 77 -12.90 6.07 -7.29
N ARG A 78 -11.66 6.56 -7.39
CA ARG A 78 -10.55 6.05 -6.56
C ARG A 78 -10.79 6.29 -5.07
N ILE A 79 -11.21 7.50 -4.68
CA ILE A 79 -11.51 7.81 -3.28
C ILE A 79 -12.64 6.90 -2.77
N GLN A 80 -13.70 6.72 -3.57
CA GLN A 80 -14.81 5.85 -3.24
C GLN A 80 -14.35 4.41 -3.01
N LYS A 81 -13.49 3.88 -3.89
CA LYS A 81 -12.94 2.54 -3.76
C LYS A 81 -12.05 2.39 -2.52
N GLU A 82 -11.24 3.39 -2.20
CA GLU A 82 -10.42 3.39 -0.98
C GLU A 82 -11.31 3.41 0.28
N MET A 83 -12.39 4.19 0.28
CA MET A 83 -13.38 4.19 1.36
C MET A 83 -14.08 2.84 1.52
N GLU A 84 -14.43 2.16 0.42
CA GLU A 84 -15.04 0.83 0.47
C GLU A 84 -14.09 -0.22 1.06
N VAL A 85 -12.81 -0.19 0.66
CA VAL A 85 -11.78 -1.08 1.22
C VAL A 85 -11.57 -0.82 2.71
N GLU A 86 -11.56 0.45 3.13
CA GLU A 86 -11.44 0.82 4.53
C GLU A 86 -12.65 0.37 5.35
N ALA A 87 -13.87 0.56 4.82
CA ALA A 87 -15.11 0.11 5.45
C ALA A 87 -15.14 -1.42 5.61
N GLU A 88 -14.70 -2.18 4.60
CA GLU A 88 -14.60 -3.63 4.67
C GLU A 88 -13.54 -4.09 5.69
N ALA A 89 -12.42 -3.37 5.79
CA ALA A 89 -11.40 -3.63 6.80
C ALA A 89 -11.88 -3.31 8.22
N GLU A 90 -12.70 -2.26 8.39
CA GLU A 90 -13.33 -1.95 9.68
C GLU A 90 -14.38 -3.01 10.06
N TYR A 91 -15.22 -3.43 9.10
CA TYR A 91 -16.21 -4.49 9.33
C TYR A 91 -15.55 -5.79 9.78
N ARG A 92 -14.47 -6.21 9.11
CA ARG A 92 -13.70 -7.40 9.52
C ARG A 92 -13.14 -7.27 10.92
N ARG A 93 -12.55 -6.12 11.27
CA ARG A 93 -12.04 -5.86 12.63
C ARG A 93 -13.14 -5.95 13.68
N ARG A 94 -14.33 -5.40 13.42
CA ARG A 94 -15.47 -5.53 14.35
C ARG A 94 -15.92 -6.96 14.54
N MET A 95 -16.00 -7.75 13.47
CA MET A 95 -16.36 -9.17 13.57
C MET A 95 -15.32 -9.96 14.36
N GLU A 96 -14.03 -9.66 14.17
CA GLU A 96 -12.94 -10.26 14.96
C GLU A 96 -13.01 -9.87 16.44
N ASP A 97 -13.29 -8.59 16.75
CA ASP A 97 -13.47 -8.11 18.12
C ASP A 97 -14.70 -8.73 18.79
N GLU A 98 -15.82 -8.88 18.07
CA GLU A 98 -17.02 -9.55 18.55
C GLU A 98 -16.77 -11.03 18.82
N GLN A 99 -16.08 -11.74 17.91
CA GLN A 99 -15.71 -13.14 18.10
C GLN A 99 -14.74 -13.32 19.28
N TYR A 100 -13.77 -12.41 19.42
CA TYR A 100 -12.84 -12.39 20.54
C TYR A 100 -13.55 -12.14 21.88
N ASN A 101 -14.52 -11.22 21.92
CA ASN A 101 -15.31 -10.92 23.11
C ASN A 101 -16.28 -12.07 23.49
N GLN A 102 -16.94 -12.70 22.52
CA GLN A 102 -17.78 -13.89 22.76
C GLN A 102 -16.98 -15.05 23.36
N SER A 103 -15.72 -15.21 22.93
CA SER A 103 -14.80 -16.22 23.50
C SER A 103 -14.43 -15.96 24.96
N ARG A 104 -14.70 -14.76 25.48
CA ARG A 104 -14.45 -14.35 26.87
C ARG A 104 -15.71 -14.27 27.72
N GLU A 105 -16.87 -14.62 27.17
CA GLU A 105 -18.10 -14.69 27.97
C GLU A 105 -18.00 -15.79 29.03
N TYR A 106 -18.36 -15.43 30.27
CA TYR A 106 -18.42 -16.36 31.38
C TYR A 106 -19.47 -17.43 31.09
N GLY A 107 -19.03 -18.69 31.07
CA GLY A 107 -19.90 -19.83 30.80
C GLY A 107 -19.23 -21.13 31.19
N PRO A 108 -19.94 -22.28 31.09
CA PRO A 108 -19.45 -23.59 31.53
C PRO A 108 -18.12 -24.01 30.90
N SER A 109 -17.83 -23.52 29.70
CA SER A 109 -16.60 -23.77 28.94
C SER A 109 -15.44 -22.83 29.29
N CYS A 110 -15.70 -21.67 29.90
CA CYS A 110 -14.70 -20.64 30.26
C CYS A 110 -14.96 -20.09 31.68
N PRO A 111 -14.88 -20.92 32.74
CA PRO A 111 -15.24 -20.54 34.11
C PRO A 111 -14.31 -19.50 34.74
N TRP A 112 -13.09 -19.33 34.19
CA TRP A 112 -12.08 -18.36 34.65
C TRP A 112 -12.36 -16.91 34.22
N ASN A 113 -13.35 -16.65 33.36
CA ASN A 113 -13.73 -15.30 32.91
C ASN A 113 -14.92 -14.71 33.67
N ALA A 114 -15.19 -15.18 34.90
CA ALA A 114 -16.26 -14.65 35.75
C ALA A 114 -16.07 -13.13 35.98
N PRO A 115 -17.09 -12.29 35.73
CA PRO A 115 -16.97 -10.85 35.95
C PRO A 115 -16.72 -10.56 37.44
N GLY A 116 -15.66 -9.80 37.72
CA GLY A 116 -15.28 -9.40 39.07
C GLY A 116 -14.36 -10.37 39.84
N MET A 117 -13.90 -11.46 39.22
CA MET A 117 -12.90 -12.36 39.81
C MET A 117 -11.54 -12.21 39.12
N SER A 118 -10.46 -12.07 39.90
CA SER A 118 -9.09 -12.12 39.40
C SER A 118 -8.56 -13.56 39.39
N VAL A 119 -7.56 -13.85 38.56
CA VAL A 119 -6.88 -15.17 38.53
C VAL A 119 -6.38 -15.58 39.93
N SER A 120 -6.00 -14.61 40.76
CA SER A 120 -5.55 -14.80 42.13
C SER A 120 -6.64 -15.32 43.07
N ASP A 121 -7.90 -14.92 42.84
CA ASP A 121 -9.05 -15.38 43.63
C ASP A 121 -9.36 -16.87 43.37
N PHE A 122 -9.07 -17.36 42.16
CA PHE A 122 -9.24 -18.76 41.77
C PHE A 122 -8.12 -19.68 42.29
N ILE A 123 -6.88 -19.19 42.34
CA ILE A 123 -5.71 -19.99 42.77
C ILE A 123 -5.67 -20.13 44.31
N GLY A 124 -6.54 -19.43 45.05
CA GLY A 124 -6.63 -19.57 46.50
C GLY A 124 -5.34 -19.15 47.22
N LEU A 125 -4.54 -18.25 46.62
CA LEU A 125 -3.37 -17.66 47.27
C LEU A 125 -3.83 -16.59 48.27
N ARG A 126 -4.54 -17.03 49.31
CA ARG A 126 -4.53 -16.35 50.60
C ARG A 126 -3.10 -16.50 51.12
N LEU A 127 -2.29 -15.46 50.95
CA LEU A 127 -1.03 -15.31 51.67
C LEU A 127 -1.37 -15.32 53.16
N VAL A 128 -1.29 -16.48 53.78
CA VAL A 128 -1.30 -16.63 55.24
C VAL A 128 -0.03 -15.95 55.73
N THR A 129 -0.19 -14.75 56.26
CA THR A 129 0.80 -14.05 57.07
C THR A 129 1.28 -14.98 58.19
N GLN A 130 2.57 -15.33 58.22
CA GLN A 130 3.19 -15.80 59.46
C GLN A 130 4.01 -14.66 60.08
N PRO A 131 3.87 -14.40 61.39
CA PRO A 131 4.70 -13.42 62.10
C PRO A 131 6.08 -14.02 62.40
N TYR A 132 7.14 -13.29 62.11
CA TYR A 132 8.51 -13.60 62.53
C TYR A 132 8.67 -13.42 64.05
N PRO A 133 9.32 -14.34 64.78
CA PRO A 133 9.73 -14.08 66.15
C PRO A 133 11.02 -13.24 66.16
N HIS A 134 11.01 -12.19 66.98
CA HIS A 134 12.18 -11.40 67.33
C HIS A 134 13.19 -12.25 68.12
N ALA A 135 14.47 -12.14 67.75
CA ALA A 135 15.63 -12.37 68.60
C ALA A 135 16.58 -11.19 68.45
#